data_AF-A0A2V7P1X1-F1
#
_entry.id   AF-A0A2V7P1X1-F1
#
_cell.length_a   1.000
_cell.length_b   1.000
_cell.length_c   1.000
_cell.angle_alpha   90.00
_cell.angle_beta   90.00
_cell.angle_gamma   90.00
#
_symmetry.space_group_name_H-M   'P 1'
#
loop_
_entity.id
_entity.type
_entity.pdbx_description
1 polymer ?
#
loop_
_entity_poly.entity_id
_entity_poly.type
_entity_poly.pdbx_seq_one_letter_code
_entity_poly.pdbx_strand_id
1 'polypeptide(L)'
;MPFLDHLEELRWRILFSLLAVLVGTLVGWVIVERVDVIGLLIRPIAPLIPGGHLKFTSPTEPFFITLKFAFAVGVLLASPVVIYQIWAFLAPALYEREKRVIVPALSIGVLLFLAG
;
A
#
# COMPACT_ATOMS: atom_id res chain seq x y z
N MET A 1 2.43 19.40 -25.26
CA MET A 1 3.21 20.09 -24.21
C MET A 1 4.68 19.77 -24.43
N PRO A 2 5.61 20.71 -24.19
CA PRO A 2 7.05 20.46 -24.16
C PRO A 2 7.38 19.20 -23.32
N PHE A 3 8.37 18.41 -23.72
CA PHE A 3 8.82 17.23 -22.98
C PHE A 3 9.22 17.54 -21.52
N LEU A 4 9.66 18.77 -21.26
CA LEU A 4 10.02 19.25 -19.92
C LEU A 4 8.80 19.32 -18.99
N ASP A 5 7.64 19.76 -19.48
CA ASP A 5 6.41 19.86 -18.68
C ASP A 5 5.89 18.48 -18.26
N HIS A 6 6.07 17.46 -19.12
CA HIS A 6 5.68 16.09 -18.82
C HIS A 6 6.59 15.44 -17.76
N LEU A 7 7.89 15.76 -17.77
CA LEU A 7 8.82 15.33 -16.72
C LEU A 7 8.54 16.03 -15.37
N GLU A 8 8.13 17.30 -15.40
CA GLU A 8 7.71 18.03 -14.21
C GLU A 8 6.44 17.43 -13.60
N GLU A 9 5.50 17.01 -14.44
CA GLU A 9 4.30 16.29 -14.03
C GLU A 9 4.62 14.94 -13.36
N LEU A 10 5.57 14.16 -13.92
CA LEU A 10 6.05 12.91 -13.33
C LEU A 10 6.62 13.12 -11.92
N ARG A 11 7.48 14.13 -11.75
CA ARG A 11 8.09 14.44 -10.46
C ARG A 11 7.04 14.74 -9.40
N TRP A 12 6.05 15.57 -9.73
CA TRP A 12 4.99 15.89 -8.79
C TRP A 12 4.15 14.68 -8.43
N ARG A 13 3.79 13.85 -9.42
CA ARG A 13 3.00 12.63 -9.19
C ARG A 13 3.74 11.63 -8.30
N ILE A 14 5.05 11.45 -8.51
CA ILE A 14 5.89 10.61 -7.64
C ILE A 14 5.91 11.14 -6.21
N LEU A 15 6.06 12.46 -6.03
CA LEU A 15 6.01 13.08 -4.70
C LEU A 15 4.67 12.85 -4.00
N PHE A 16 3.55 12.99 -4.70
CA PHE A 16 2.22 12.74 -4.14
C PHE A 16 2.00 11.25 -3.82
N SER A 17 2.44 10.33 -4.68
CA SER A 17 2.38 8.88 -4.41
C SER A 17 3.23 8.50 -3.21
N LEU A 18 4.45 9.05 -3.10
CA LEU A 18 5.33 8.82 -1.96
C LEU A 18 4.70 9.34 -0.67
N LEU A 19 4.12 10.54 -0.71
CA LEU A 19 3.43 11.13 0.43
C LEU A 19 2.20 10.31 0.82
N ALA A 20 1.43 9.81 -0.15
CA ALA A 20 0.29 8.93 0.10
C ALA A 20 0.72 7.61 0.76
N VAL A 21 1.81 6.99 0.32
CA VAL A 21 2.37 5.78 0.95
C VAL A 21 2.88 6.08 2.37
N LEU A 22 3.49 7.24 2.58
CA LEU A 22 4.02 7.64 3.89
C LEU A 22 2.88 7.88 4.90
N VAL A 23 1.83 8.59 4.48
CA VAL A 23 0.60 8.78 5.27
C VAL A 23 -0.11 7.44 5.47
N GLY A 24 -0.21 6.62 4.42
CA GLY A 24 -0.78 5.27 4.50
C GLY A 24 -0.04 4.40 5.51
N THR A 25 1.29 4.45 5.53
CA THR A 25 2.14 3.72 6.49
C THR A 25 1.94 4.20 7.92
N LEU A 26 1.80 5.51 8.14
CA LEU A 26 1.47 6.07 9.47
C LEU A 26 0.10 5.58 9.96
N VAL A 27 -0.91 5.58 9.09
CA VAL A 27 -2.24 5.05 9.41
C VAL A 27 -2.18 3.54 9.64
N GLY A 28 -1.43 2.82 8.81
CA GLY A 28 -1.19 1.38 8.92
C GLY A 28 -0.51 1.02 10.24
N TRP A 29 0.42 1.84 10.73
CA TRP A 29 1.05 1.67 12.04
C TRP A 29 0.01 1.74 13.16
N VAL A 30 -0.84 2.77 13.16
CA VAL A 30 -1.91 2.91 14.15
C VAL A 30 -2.86 1.72 14.11
N ILE A 31 -3.18 1.20 12.93
CA ILE A 31 -4.04 0.02 12.77
C ILE A 31 -3.35 -1.24 13.32
N VAL A 32 -2.08 -1.47 13.00
CA VAL A 32 -1.33 -2.65 13.48
C VAL A 32 -1.25 -2.65 15.01
N GLU A 33 -1.01 -1.48 15.61
CA GLU A 33 -0.92 -1.32 17.06
C GLU A 33 -2.30 -1.42 17.76
N ARG A 34 -3.37 -0.90 17.14
CA ARG A 34 -4.74 -0.95 17.68
C ARG A 34 -5.45 -2.30 17.52
N VAL A 35 -5.20 -3.01 16.42
CA VAL A 35 -5.89 -4.26 16.06
C VAL A 35 -5.14 -5.50 16.57
N ASP A 36 -3.94 -5.31 17.13
CA ASP A 36 -3.07 -6.39 17.60
C ASP A 36 -2.89 -7.48 16.52
N VAL A 37 -2.55 -7.01 15.31
CA VAL A 37 -2.39 -7.86 14.11
C VAL A 37 -1.37 -8.97 14.36
N ILE A 38 -0.37 -8.68 15.18
CA ILE A 38 0.64 -9.64 15.63
C ILE A 38 -0.04 -10.74 16.47
N GLY A 39 -0.85 -10.39 17.47
CA GLY A 39 -1.64 -11.37 18.22
C GLY A 39 -2.60 -12.19 17.35
N LEU A 40 -3.22 -11.58 16.34
CA LEU A 40 -4.11 -12.26 15.40
C LEU A 40 -3.37 -13.28 14.52
N LEU A 41 -2.16 -12.96 14.07
CA LEU A 41 -1.30 -13.88 13.29
C LEU A 41 -0.69 -14.99 14.14
N ILE A 42 -0.46 -14.76 15.44
CA ILE A 42 0.12 -15.77 16.34
C ILE A 42 -0.92 -16.83 16.74
N ARG A 43 -2.20 -16.46 16.88
CA ARG A 43 -3.30 -17.37 17.23
C ARG A 43 -3.39 -18.66 16.38
N PRO A 44 -3.32 -18.61 15.03
CA PRO A 44 -3.41 -19.81 14.21
C PRO A 44 -2.14 -20.69 14.24
N ILE A 45 -0.98 -20.13 14.60
CA ILE A 45 0.31 -20.82 14.59
C ILE A 45 0.62 -21.44 15.96
N ALA A 46 0.09 -20.84 17.04
CA ALA A 46 0.19 -21.33 18.42
C ALA A 46 -0.09 -22.84 18.62
N PRO A 47 -1.13 -23.46 18.00
CA PRO A 47 -1.40 -24.89 18.16
C PRO A 47 -0.45 -25.81 17.39
N LEU A 48 0.33 -25.29 16.44
CA LEU A 48 1.28 -26.05 15.61
C LEU A 48 2.72 -25.98 16.14
N ILE A 49 2.98 -25.18 17.19
CA ILE A 49 4.33 -25.00 17.76
C ILE A 49 4.48 -25.86 19.03
N PRO A 50 5.30 -26.93 19.02
CA PRO A 50 5.62 -27.69 20.22
C PRO A 50 6.51 -26.83 21.14
N GLY A 51 5.97 -26.32 22.24
CA GLY A 51 6.68 -25.48 23.21
C GLY A 51 6.20 -24.02 23.31
N GLY A 52 5.18 -23.61 22.55
CA GLY A 52 4.28 -22.50 22.88
C GLY A 52 4.83 -21.06 22.85
N HIS A 53 6.10 -20.85 22.52
CA HIS A 53 6.69 -19.50 22.53
C HIS A 53 7.43 -19.19 21.23
N LEU A 54 6.99 -18.12 20.56
CA LEU A 54 7.78 -17.45 19.52
C LEU A 54 9.09 -16.99 20.14
N LYS A 55 10.19 -17.64 19.74
CA LYS A 55 11.52 -17.19 20.11
C LYS A 55 11.88 -16.00 19.23
N PHE A 56 11.91 -14.82 19.83
CA PHE A 56 12.54 -13.66 19.22
C PHE A 56 14.06 -13.87 19.29
N THR A 57 14.68 -14.05 18.13
CA THR A 57 16.11 -14.18 17.90
C THR A 57 16.85 -12.86 18.17
N SER A 58 16.16 -11.73 18.17
CA SER A 58 16.75 -10.41 18.44
C SER A 58 15.78 -9.45 19.14
N PRO A 59 16.28 -8.52 19.99
CA PRO A 59 15.44 -7.53 20.67
C PRO A 59 14.79 -6.52 19.72
N THR A 60 15.33 -6.35 18.50
CA THR A 60 14.79 -5.46 17.46
C THR A 60 13.71 -6.11 16.60
N GLU A 61 13.54 -7.42 16.69
CA GLU A 61 12.66 -8.21 15.81
C GLU A 61 11.17 -7.82 15.94
N PRO A 62 10.60 -7.57 17.14
CA PRO A 62 9.22 -7.09 17.27
C PRO A 62 8.99 -5.74 16.58
N PHE A 63 9.98 -4.84 16.63
CA PHE A 63 9.91 -3.54 15.96
C PHE A 63 9.92 -3.70 14.44
N PHE A 64 10.83 -4.52 13.90
CA PHE A 64 10.90 -4.77 12.46
C PHE A 64 9.65 -5.49 11.93
N ILE A 65 9.06 -6.40 12.71
CA ILE A 65 7.80 -7.06 12.36
C ILE A 65 6.68 -6.01 12.28
N THR A 66 6.52 -5.20 13.32
CA THR A 66 5.51 -4.14 13.37
C THR A 66 5.65 -3.18 12.19
N LEU A 67 6.88 -2.73 11.90
CA LEU A 67 7.17 -1.82 10.79
C LEU A 67 6.83 -2.46 9.43
N LYS A 68 7.19 -3.72 9.20
CA LYS A 68 6.88 -4.43 7.95
C LYS A 68 5.38 -4.57 7.74
N PHE A 69 4.63 -4.91 8.78
CA PHE A 69 3.17 -5.02 8.70
C PHE A 69 2.51 -3.65 8.52
N ALA A 70 2.96 -2.63 9.26
CA ALA A 70 2.47 -1.27 9.11
C ALA A 70 2.70 -0.73 7.69
N PHE A 71 3.87 -1.02 7.11
CA PHE A 71 4.17 -0.68 5.73
C PHE A 71 3.29 -1.46 4.74
N ALA A 72 3.11 -2.76 4.92
CA ALA A 72 2.25 -3.56 4.04
C ALA A 72 0.79 -3.07 4.06
N VAL A 73 0.21 -2.88 5.25
CA VAL A 73 -1.14 -2.32 5.43
C VAL A 73 -1.21 -0.90 4.89
N GLY A 74 -0.17 -0.10 5.12
CA GLY A 74 -0.12 1.28 4.65
C GLY A 74 -0.06 1.40 3.13
N VAL A 75 0.69 0.52 2.46
CA VAL A 75 0.71 0.41 0.99
C VAL A 75 -0.65 -0.06 0.48
N LEU A 76 -1.30 -1.01 1.17
CA LEU A 76 -2.66 -1.43 0.85
C LEU A 76 -3.64 -0.25 0.88
N LEU A 77 -3.58 0.58 1.93
CA LEU A 77 -4.41 1.78 2.06
C LEU A 77 -4.05 2.88 1.05
N ALA A 78 -2.77 3.02 0.72
CA ALA A 78 -2.29 4.01 -0.24
C ALA A 78 -2.51 3.58 -1.70
N SER A 79 -2.80 2.30 -1.95
CA SER A 79 -2.93 1.73 -3.30
C SER A 79 -3.91 2.49 -4.22
N PRO A 80 -5.09 2.97 -3.76
CA PRO A 80 -6.02 3.67 -4.65
C PRO A 80 -5.43 4.99 -5.14
N VAL A 81 -4.70 5.68 -4.27
CA VAL A 81 -4.06 6.96 -4.58
C VAL A 81 -2.86 6.76 -5.50
N VAL A 82 -2.03 5.74 -5.23
CA VAL A 82 -0.86 5.40 -6.06
C VAL A 82 -1.32 4.97 -7.46
N ILE A 83 -2.33 4.10 -7.55
CA ILE A 83 -2.92 3.67 -8.81
C ILE A 83 -3.47 4.88 -9.57
N TYR A 84 -4.22 5.78 -8.91
CA TYR A 84 -4.72 6.99 -9.53
C TYR A 84 -3.60 7.89 -10.08
N GLN A 85 -2.51 8.08 -9.33
CA GLN A 85 -1.41 8.94 -9.77
C GLN A 85 -0.57 8.36 -10.89
N ILE A 86 -0.34 7.05 -10.89
CA ILE A 86 0.24 6.33 -12.04
C ILE A 86 -0.67 6.50 -13.25
N TRP A 87 -1.98 6.38 -13.05
CA TRP A 87 -2.94 6.46 -14.14
C TRP A 87 -3.01 7.85 -14.75
N ALA A 88 -3.13 8.88 -13.93
CA ALA A 88 -3.23 10.24 -14.42
C ALA A 88 -1.90 10.71 -15.06
N PHE A 89 -0.76 10.05 -14.79
CA PHE A 89 0.47 10.23 -15.57
C PHE A 89 0.36 9.62 -16.98
N LEU A 90 -0.26 8.44 -17.11
CA LEU A 90 -0.46 7.75 -18.40
C LEU A 90 -1.60 8.35 -19.24
N ALA A 91 -2.64 8.91 -18.61
CA ALA A 91 -3.81 9.48 -19.25
C ALA A 91 -3.52 10.53 -20.36
N PRO A 92 -2.55 11.45 -20.23
CA PRO A 92 -2.19 12.36 -21.31
C PRO A 92 -1.54 11.66 -22.52
N ALA A 93 -1.02 10.45 -22.37
CA ALA A 93 -0.46 9.65 -23.46
C ALA A 93 -1.50 8.77 -24.19
N LEU A 94 -2.74 8.67 -23.67
CA LEU A 94 -3.81 7.83 -24.23
C LEU A 94 -4.91 8.65 -24.93
N TYR A 95 -5.53 8.06 -25.96
CA TYR A 95 -6.57 8.71 -26.74
C TYR A 95 -7.88 8.86 -25.93
N GLU A 96 -8.65 9.92 -26.18
CA GLU A 96 -9.91 10.25 -25.49
C GLU A 96 -10.94 9.10 -25.44
N ARG A 97 -10.91 8.18 -26.42
CA ARG A 97 -11.78 6.99 -26.44
C ARG A 97 -11.38 5.93 -25.39
N GLU A 98 -10.10 5.84 -25.04
CA GLU A 98 -9.59 4.86 -24.08
C GLU A 98 -9.88 5.31 -22.64
N LYS A 99 -9.83 6.63 -22.35
CA LYS A 99 -10.17 7.19 -21.03
C LYS A 99 -11.51 6.69 -20.46
N ARG A 100 -12.52 6.44 -21.31
CA ARG A 100 -13.85 5.98 -20.88
C ARG A 100 -13.89 4.51 -20.43
N VAL A 101 -13.06 3.63 -21.00
CA VAL A 101 -12.98 2.20 -20.61
C VAL A 101 -12.19 2.04 -19.31
N ILE A 102 -11.36 3.03 -18.99
CA ILE A 102 -10.43 2.98 -17.88
C ILE A 102 -11.08 3.35 -16.55
N VAL A 103 -12.05 4.27 -16.52
CA VAL A 103 -12.78 4.60 -15.28
C VAL A 103 -13.41 3.36 -14.60
N PRO A 104 -14.14 2.48 -15.33
CA PRO A 104 -14.62 1.24 -14.73
C PRO A 104 -13.49 0.24 -14.43
N ALA A 105 -12.44 0.15 -15.25
CA ALA A 105 -11.29 -0.71 -14.96
C ALA A 105 -10.54 -0.32 -13.67
N LEU A 106 -10.41 0.99 -13.38
CA LEU A 106 -9.82 1.50 -12.15
C LEU A 106 -10.66 1.14 -10.93
N SER A 107 -11.99 1.29 -11.06
CA SER A 107 -12.94 0.94 -10.00
C SER A 107 -12.91 -0.56 -9.69
N ILE A 108 -12.84 -1.39 -10.73
CA ILE A 108 -12.69 -2.84 -10.62
C ILE A 108 -11.32 -3.20 -10.04
N GLY A 109 -10.24 -2.51 -10.43
CA GLY A 109 -8.90 -2.71 -9.89
C GLY A 109 -8.81 -2.40 -8.39
N VAL A 110 -9.45 -1.32 -7.93
CA VAL A 110 -9.55 -1.00 -6.50
C VAL A 110 -10.38 -2.06 -5.77
N LEU A 111 -11.51 -2.50 -6.34
CA LEU A 111 -12.34 -3.57 -5.77
C LEU A 111 -11.59 -4.90 -5.68
N LEU A 112 -10.90 -5.33 -6.73
CA LEU A 112 -10.09 -6.55 -6.76
C LEU A 112 -8.95 -6.50 -5.75
N PHE A 113 -8.31 -5.34 -5.60
CA PHE A 113 -7.24 -5.15 -4.63
C PHE A 113 -7.73 -5.16 -3.18
N LEU A 114 -8.94 -4.66 -2.91
CA LEU A 114 -9.58 -4.75 -1.60
C LEU A 114 -10.15 -6.16 -1.31
N ALA A 115 -10.50 -6.92 -2.34
CA ALA A 115 -11.06 -8.27 -2.23
C ALA A 115 -9.99 -9.38 -2.14
N GLY A 116 -8.75 -9.09 -2.56
CA GLY A 116 -7.61 -10.00 -2.56
C GLY A 116 -6.85 -10.09 -1.25
#